data_AF-A0A2S2N509-F1
#
_entry.id   AF-A0A2S2N509-F1
#
_cell.length_a   1.000
_cell.length_b   1.000
_cell.length_c   1.000
_cell.angle_alpha   90.00
_cell.angle_beta   90.00
_cell.angle_gamma   90.00
#
_symmetry.space_group_name_H-M   'P 1'
#
loop_
_entity.id
_entity.type
_entity.pdbx_description
1 polymer ?
#
loop_
_entity_poly.entity_id
_entity_poly.type
_entity_poly.pdbx_seq_one_letter_code
_entity_poly.pdbx_strand_id
1 'polypeptide(L)'
;TWFSSGLFPFSIFGWPEQTPDLERFYPGSLLETGHDILFFWVARMVMLGLALTGQLPFRQVYLHAIVRDAHGRKMSKSLGNVIDPLDVITGTSLQELHLQLENSNLEPAELERAREGQKRDFPEGIPECGTDALRFALCAYTAQGRDINLDVGRVLGYRHFCNKVWNGARFVLRALGEGYRPPPDGQECVKPILARGTPTQPEGVSGGPDGGDEEEEEEEEKGD
;
A
#
# COMPACT_ATOMS: atom_id res chain seq x y z
N THR A 1 -17.09 18.66 -23.62
CA THR A 1 -16.38 17.88 -22.59
C THR A 1 -15.76 18.77 -21.51
N TRP A 2 -14.73 19.58 -21.81
CA TRP A 2 -14.03 20.35 -20.76
C TRP A 2 -14.86 21.38 -19.99
N PHE A 3 -15.93 21.92 -20.58
CA PHE A 3 -16.86 22.80 -19.88
C PHE A 3 -17.59 22.06 -18.75
N SER A 4 -18.26 20.94 -19.05
CA SER A 4 -18.98 20.14 -18.06
C SER A 4 -18.02 19.53 -17.02
N SER A 5 -16.84 19.04 -17.43
CA SER A 5 -15.82 18.55 -16.49
C SER A 5 -15.31 19.63 -15.54
N GLY A 6 -15.34 20.91 -15.93
CA GLY A 6 -14.96 22.02 -15.07
C GLY A 6 -15.98 22.32 -13.97
N LEU A 7 -17.23 21.85 -14.09
CA LEU A 7 -18.26 21.98 -13.05
C LEU A 7 -18.18 20.89 -11.98
N PHE A 8 -17.37 19.85 -12.23
CA PHE A 8 -17.29 18.65 -11.40
C PHE A 8 -17.14 18.92 -9.89
N PRO A 9 -16.32 19.87 -9.40
CA PRO A 9 -16.09 20.04 -7.96
C PRO A 9 -17.34 20.39 -7.13
N PHE A 10 -18.38 20.90 -7.76
CA PHE A 10 -19.62 21.31 -7.07
C PHE A 10 -20.86 20.66 -7.68
N SER A 11 -20.87 20.31 -8.98
CA SER A 11 -22.01 19.66 -9.60
C SER A 11 -22.30 18.27 -9.01
N ILE A 12 -21.27 17.55 -8.55
CA ILE A 12 -21.46 16.22 -7.92
C ILE A 12 -22.21 16.27 -6.60
N PHE A 13 -22.23 17.44 -5.95
CA PHE A 13 -22.97 17.66 -4.70
C PHE A 13 -24.38 18.20 -4.97
N GLY A 14 -24.85 18.19 -6.22
CA GLY A 14 -26.17 18.69 -6.56
C GLY A 14 -26.26 20.21 -6.66
N TRP A 15 -25.17 20.89 -7.03
CA TRP A 15 -25.26 22.26 -7.53
C TRP A 15 -26.04 22.27 -8.87
N PRO A 16 -26.93 23.25 -9.14
CA PRO A 16 -27.08 24.55 -8.48
C PRO A 16 -27.94 24.60 -7.21
N GLU A 17 -28.53 23.49 -6.79
CA GLU A 17 -29.32 23.42 -5.57
C GLU A 17 -28.44 23.59 -4.31
N GLN A 18 -28.99 24.18 -3.25
CA GLN A 18 -28.30 24.31 -1.95
C GLN A 18 -28.51 23.03 -1.14
N THR A 19 -27.76 21.99 -1.51
CA THR A 19 -27.83 20.70 -0.82
C THR A 19 -26.96 20.70 0.46
N PRO A 20 -27.28 19.87 1.45
CA PRO A 20 -26.42 19.68 2.63
C PRO A 20 -25.00 19.19 2.27
N ASP A 21 -24.86 18.40 1.20
CA ASP A 21 -23.57 17.89 0.75
C ASP A 21 -22.71 19.01 0.16
N LEU A 22 -23.31 19.94 -0.60
CA LEU A 22 -22.61 21.08 -1.15
C LEU A 22 -22.06 21.97 -0.03
N GLU A 23 -22.87 22.24 0.99
CA GLU A 23 -22.43 23.00 2.17
C GLU A 23 -21.33 22.28 2.96
N ARG A 24 -21.42 20.95 3.08
CA ARG A 24 -20.49 20.16 3.92
C ARG A 24 -19.15 19.88 3.25
N PHE A 25 -19.14 19.62 1.95
CA PHE A 25 -17.99 19.04 1.25
C PHE A 25 -17.34 19.99 0.23
N TYR A 26 -17.98 21.11 -0.11
CA TYR A 26 -17.38 22.16 -0.96
C TYR A 26 -16.96 23.37 -0.11
N PRO A 27 -15.72 23.89 -0.28
CA PRO A 27 -14.70 23.47 -1.23
C PRO A 27 -13.90 22.24 -0.78
N GLY A 28 -13.38 21.48 -1.76
CA GLY A 28 -12.59 20.29 -1.52
C GLY A 28 -11.24 20.57 -0.83
N SER A 29 -10.69 19.58 -0.14
CA SER A 29 -9.38 19.74 0.53
C SER A 29 -8.20 19.53 -0.43
N LEU A 30 -8.28 18.54 -1.31
CA LEU A 30 -7.21 18.14 -2.21
C LEU A 30 -7.79 17.70 -3.55
N LEU A 31 -7.22 18.19 -4.65
CA LEU A 31 -7.38 17.62 -5.99
C LEU A 31 -6.08 16.90 -6.37
N GLU A 32 -6.17 15.61 -6.68
CA GLU A 32 -5.07 14.83 -7.23
C GLU A 32 -5.29 14.61 -8.73
N THR A 33 -4.27 14.90 -9.55
CA THR A 33 -4.35 14.68 -11.00
C THR A 33 -2.97 14.74 -11.66
N GLY A 34 -2.89 14.32 -12.92
CA GLY A 34 -1.68 14.43 -13.74
C GLY A 34 -1.41 15.86 -14.14
N HIS A 35 -0.12 16.22 -14.26
CA HIS A 35 0.28 17.57 -14.68
C HIS A 35 -0.11 17.92 -16.13
N ASP A 36 -0.44 16.92 -16.95
CA ASP A 36 -0.78 17.05 -18.37
C ASP A 36 -2.14 17.73 -18.62
N ILE A 37 -3.07 17.66 -17.65
CA ILE A 37 -4.40 18.28 -17.75
C ILE A 37 -4.59 19.49 -16.83
N LEU A 38 -3.51 20.04 -16.26
CA LEU A 38 -3.54 21.22 -15.38
C LEU A 38 -4.29 22.40 -16.03
N PHE A 39 -3.93 22.78 -17.26
CA PHE A 39 -4.57 23.92 -17.93
C PHE A 39 -5.94 23.59 -18.55
N PHE A 40 -6.14 22.35 -18.98
CA PHE A 40 -7.39 21.95 -19.63
C PHE A 40 -8.52 21.70 -18.63
N TRP A 41 -8.19 21.24 -17.41
CA TRP A 41 -9.18 20.83 -16.42
C TRP A 41 -9.09 21.64 -15.13
N VAL A 42 -7.95 21.62 -14.43
CA VAL A 42 -7.78 22.26 -13.12
C VAL A 42 -8.03 23.76 -13.20
N ALA A 43 -7.43 24.45 -14.16
CA ALA A 43 -7.64 25.88 -14.37
C ALA A 43 -9.11 26.21 -14.66
N ARG A 44 -9.82 25.34 -15.41
CA ARG A 44 -11.26 25.53 -15.69
C ARG A 44 -12.11 25.35 -14.46
N MET A 45 -11.80 24.36 -13.62
CA MET A 45 -12.48 24.19 -12.32
C MET A 45 -12.31 25.42 -11.44
N VAL A 46 -11.11 26.00 -11.40
CA VAL A 46 -10.84 27.24 -10.66
C VAL A 46 -11.64 28.42 -11.22
N MET A 47 -11.58 28.64 -12.54
CA MET A 47 -12.32 29.73 -13.20
C MET A 47 -13.83 29.62 -12.98
N LEU A 48 -14.40 28.43 -13.19
CA LEU A 48 -15.84 28.21 -13.06
C LEU A 48 -16.29 28.21 -11.60
N GLY A 49 -15.50 27.65 -10.68
CA GLY A 49 -15.77 27.75 -9.24
C GLY A 49 -15.85 29.21 -8.79
N LEU A 50 -14.83 30.01 -9.11
CA LEU A 50 -14.84 31.43 -8.78
C LEU A 50 -16.01 32.19 -9.42
N ALA A 51 -16.33 31.91 -10.69
CA ALA A 51 -17.40 32.59 -11.41
C ALA A 51 -18.81 32.21 -10.93
N LEU A 52 -19.04 30.97 -10.51
CA LEU A 52 -20.37 30.43 -10.23
C LEU A 52 -20.68 30.28 -8.74
N THR A 53 -19.67 30.07 -7.90
CA THR A 53 -19.83 29.86 -6.45
C THR A 53 -19.14 30.95 -5.62
N GLY A 54 -18.27 31.76 -6.23
CA GLY A 54 -17.46 32.77 -5.55
C GLY A 54 -16.31 32.19 -4.72
N GLN A 55 -16.04 30.88 -4.81
CA GLN A 55 -15.04 30.19 -4.00
C GLN A 55 -14.11 29.34 -4.86
N LEU A 56 -12.88 29.11 -4.38
CA LEU A 56 -11.98 28.16 -5.02
C LEU A 56 -12.50 26.74 -4.82
N PRO A 57 -12.48 25.87 -5.84
CA PRO A 57 -13.02 24.52 -5.74
C PRO A 57 -12.25 23.57 -4.82
N PHE A 58 -10.97 23.86 -4.57
CA PHE A 58 -10.10 23.05 -3.72
C PHE A 58 -9.01 23.89 -3.06
N ARG A 59 -8.54 23.46 -1.87
CA ARG A 59 -7.46 24.14 -1.13
C ARG A 59 -6.06 23.79 -1.63
N GLN A 60 -5.84 22.55 -2.08
CA GLN A 60 -4.55 22.06 -2.55
C GLN A 60 -4.71 21.27 -3.85
N VAL A 61 -3.70 21.35 -4.72
CA VAL A 61 -3.59 20.54 -5.93
C VAL A 61 -2.30 19.74 -5.84
N TYR A 62 -2.41 18.41 -5.87
CA TYR A 62 -1.27 17.50 -5.97
C TYR A 62 -1.16 17.00 -7.40
N LEU A 63 -0.06 17.36 -8.06
CA LEU A 63 0.24 16.96 -9.43
C LEU A 63 1.18 15.77 -9.42
N HIS A 64 0.63 14.58 -9.68
CA HIS A 64 1.41 13.36 -9.73
C HIS A 64 2.14 13.22 -11.07
N ALA A 65 3.17 12.36 -11.05
CA ALA A 65 3.94 12.01 -12.24
C ALA A 65 3.09 11.24 -13.26
N ILE A 66 3.48 11.33 -14.53
CA ILE A 66 2.82 10.58 -15.61
C ILE A 66 3.52 9.25 -15.81
N VAL A 67 2.75 8.16 -15.85
CA VAL A 67 3.27 6.82 -16.10
C VAL A 67 3.58 6.65 -17.59
N ARG A 68 4.76 6.11 -17.87
CA ARG A 68 5.33 5.84 -19.19
C ARG A 68 5.65 4.36 -19.29
N ASP A 69 5.85 3.89 -20.53
CA ASP A 69 6.37 2.55 -20.72
C ASP A 69 7.81 2.41 -20.18
N ALA A 70 8.32 1.19 -20.10
CA ALA A 70 9.66 0.90 -19.59
C ALA A 70 10.77 1.67 -20.37
N HIS A 71 10.50 2.05 -21.62
CA HIS A 71 11.43 2.77 -22.51
C HIS A 71 11.26 4.30 -22.45
N GLY A 72 10.38 4.81 -21.58
CA GLY A 72 10.12 6.25 -21.40
C GLY A 72 9.21 6.89 -22.45
N ARG A 73 8.54 6.09 -23.29
CA ARG A 73 7.52 6.62 -24.20
C ARG A 73 6.22 6.84 -23.45
N LYS A 74 5.47 7.86 -23.85
CA LYS A 74 4.11 8.06 -23.34
C LYS A 74 3.28 6.81 -23.65
N MET A 75 2.57 6.27 -22.66
CA MET A 75 1.62 5.19 -22.91
C MET A 75 0.42 5.74 -23.67
N SER A 76 0.08 5.12 -24.79
CA SER A 76 -1.13 5.46 -25.54
C SER A 76 -1.66 4.27 -26.32
N LYS A 77 -2.99 4.23 -26.48
CA LYS A 77 -3.66 3.18 -27.27
C LYS A 77 -3.14 3.12 -28.71
N SER A 78 -2.78 4.26 -29.29
CA SER A 78 -2.24 4.37 -30.65
C SER A 78 -0.84 3.80 -30.84
N LEU A 79 -0.06 3.63 -29.75
CA LEU A 79 1.28 3.06 -29.79
C LEU A 79 1.31 1.58 -29.36
N GLY A 80 0.16 1.03 -28.93
CA GLY A 80 0.06 -0.35 -28.46
C GLY A 80 0.92 -0.67 -27.22
N ASN A 81 1.43 0.35 -26.52
CA ASN A 81 2.33 0.20 -25.37
C ASN A 81 1.63 0.42 -24.03
N VAL A 82 0.30 0.34 -24.00
CA VAL A 82 -0.49 0.43 -22.77
C VAL A 82 -0.40 -0.91 -22.06
N ILE A 83 -0.07 -0.88 -20.78
CA ILE A 83 -0.16 -2.04 -19.89
C ILE A 83 -1.47 -1.92 -19.12
N ASP A 84 -2.35 -2.90 -19.23
CA ASP A 84 -3.56 -2.94 -18.43
C ASP A 84 -3.17 -3.22 -16.95
N PRO A 85 -3.64 -2.42 -15.98
CA PRO A 85 -3.39 -2.70 -14.57
C PRO A 85 -3.91 -4.08 -14.13
N LEU A 86 -4.98 -4.60 -14.75
CA LEU A 86 -5.50 -5.92 -14.45
C LEU A 86 -4.52 -7.02 -14.86
N ASP A 87 -3.89 -6.90 -16.02
CA ASP A 87 -2.86 -7.83 -16.50
C ASP A 87 -1.68 -7.91 -15.52
N VAL A 88 -1.31 -6.80 -14.87
CA VAL A 88 -0.30 -6.78 -13.81
C VAL A 88 -0.81 -7.41 -12.51
N ILE A 89 -2.08 -7.20 -12.17
CA ILE A 89 -2.68 -7.72 -10.94
C ILE A 89 -2.84 -9.24 -11.01
N THR A 90 -3.48 -9.75 -12.06
CA THR A 90 -3.85 -11.17 -12.21
C THR A 90 -2.86 -11.99 -13.02
N GLY A 91 -1.93 -11.33 -13.73
CA GLY A 91 -1.07 -11.96 -14.71
C GLY A 91 -1.81 -12.18 -16.04
N THR A 92 -1.04 -12.28 -17.11
CA THR A 92 -1.54 -12.60 -18.46
C THR A 92 -0.42 -13.25 -19.27
N SER A 93 -0.79 -14.18 -20.16
CA SER A 93 0.16 -14.80 -21.08
C SER A 93 0.53 -13.88 -22.25
N LEU A 94 1.66 -14.16 -22.92
CA LEU A 94 2.05 -13.44 -24.14
C LEU A 94 1.02 -13.60 -25.26
N GLN A 95 0.37 -14.76 -25.35
CA GLN A 95 -0.66 -15.03 -26.35
C GLN A 95 -1.89 -14.14 -26.15
N GLU A 96 -2.32 -13.96 -24.90
CA GLU A 96 -3.44 -13.07 -24.55
C GLU A 96 -3.08 -11.60 -24.83
N LEU A 97 -1.86 -11.17 -24.52
CA LEU A 97 -1.37 -9.82 -24.84
C LEU A 97 -1.40 -9.55 -26.36
N HIS A 98 -0.97 -10.53 -27.16
CA HIS A 98 -1.05 -10.45 -28.62
C HIS A 98 -2.50 -10.40 -29.13
N LEU A 99 -3.40 -11.18 -28.54
CA LEU A 99 -4.81 -11.18 -28.91
C LEU A 99 -5.48 -9.83 -28.60
N GLN A 100 -5.11 -9.20 -27.47
CA GLN A 100 -5.57 -7.84 -27.15
C GLN A 100 -5.10 -6.81 -28.18
N LEU A 101 -3.85 -6.92 -28.67
CA LEU A 101 -3.34 -6.05 -29.74
C LEU A 101 -4.09 -6.26 -31.06
N GLU A 102 -4.38 -7.51 -31.43
CA GLU A 102 -5.14 -7.86 -32.64
C GLU A 102 -6.56 -7.29 -32.64
N ASN A 103 -7.20 -7.27 -31.47
CA ASN A 103 -8.54 -6.73 -31.31
C ASN A 103 -8.57 -5.19 -31.15
N SER A 104 -7.42 -4.52 -31.25
CA SER A 104 -7.32 -3.08 -31.12
C SER A 104 -7.35 -2.37 -32.48
N ASN A 105 -7.67 -1.08 -32.48
CA ASN A 105 -7.68 -0.25 -33.69
C ASN A 105 -6.28 0.30 -34.04
N LEU A 106 -5.24 -0.54 -33.94
CA LEU A 106 -3.86 -0.16 -34.27
C LEU A 106 -3.61 -0.19 -35.79
N GLU A 107 -2.76 0.72 -36.26
CA GLU A 107 -2.26 0.65 -37.63
C GLU A 107 -1.36 -0.58 -37.79
N PRO A 108 -1.40 -1.31 -38.92
CA PRO A 108 -0.65 -2.55 -39.08
C PRO A 108 0.85 -2.44 -38.76
N ALA A 109 1.49 -1.30 -39.09
CA ALA A 109 2.89 -1.06 -38.79
C ALA A 109 3.17 -0.94 -37.28
N GLU A 110 2.29 -0.28 -36.53
CA GLU A 110 2.42 -0.15 -35.07
C GLU A 110 2.05 -1.44 -34.35
N LEU A 111 1.16 -2.26 -34.93
CA LEU A 111 0.80 -3.57 -34.38
C LEU A 111 2.00 -4.52 -34.36
N GLU A 112 2.74 -4.63 -35.46
CA GLU A 112 3.96 -5.46 -35.50
C GLU A 112 5.02 -4.97 -34.51
N ARG A 113 5.21 -3.64 -34.45
CA ARG A 113 6.14 -3.02 -33.49
C ARG A 113 5.73 -3.27 -32.03
N ALA A 114 4.43 -3.21 -31.74
CA ALA A 114 3.90 -3.47 -30.40
C ALA A 114 4.06 -4.94 -30.01
N ARG A 115 3.83 -5.89 -30.92
CA ARG A 115 4.09 -7.33 -30.70
C ARG A 115 5.56 -7.60 -30.42
N GLU A 116 6.46 -7.06 -31.24
CA GLU A 116 7.90 -7.20 -31.01
C GLU A 116 8.32 -6.63 -29.64
N GLY A 117 7.76 -5.47 -29.27
CA GLY A 117 7.94 -4.85 -27.96
C GLY A 117 7.46 -5.75 -26.82
N GLN A 118 6.23 -6.26 -26.90
CA GLN A 118 5.66 -7.17 -25.89
C GLN A 118 6.48 -8.46 -25.78
N LYS A 119 6.90 -9.05 -26.89
CA LYS A 119 7.71 -10.27 -26.88
C LYS A 119 9.08 -10.06 -26.25
N ARG A 120 9.68 -8.88 -26.44
CA ARG A 120 10.97 -8.53 -25.82
C ARG A 120 10.82 -8.25 -24.33
N ASP A 121 9.80 -7.48 -23.95
CA ASP A 121 9.63 -6.99 -22.59
C ASP A 121 8.96 -8.06 -21.69
N PHE A 122 8.12 -8.92 -22.26
CA PHE A 122 7.31 -9.95 -21.59
C PHE A 122 7.35 -11.29 -22.34
N PRO A 123 8.52 -11.96 -22.46
CA PRO A 123 8.65 -13.18 -23.26
C PRO A 123 7.75 -14.33 -22.80
N GLU A 124 7.48 -14.42 -21.49
CA GLU A 124 6.58 -15.41 -20.87
C GLU A 124 5.22 -14.80 -20.48
N GLY A 125 4.94 -13.56 -20.90
CA GLY A 125 3.80 -12.77 -20.42
C GLY A 125 4.11 -11.93 -19.18
N ILE A 126 3.07 -11.30 -18.64
CA ILE A 126 3.16 -10.49 -17.42
C ILE A 126 2.89 -11.40 -16.23
N PRO A 127 3.83 -11.49 -15.26
CA PRO A 127 3.60 -12.28 -14.06
C PRO A 127 2.52 -11.62 -13.19
N GLU A 128 1.69 -12.45 -12.56
CA GLU A 128 0.78 -11.98 -11.52
C GLU A 128 1.58 -11.24 -10.43
N CYS A 129 1.21 -10.01 -10.12
CA CYS A 129 1.87 -9.24 -9.06
C CYS A 129 0.96 -9.01 -7.85
N GLY A 130 -0.36 -8.97 -8.06
CA GLY A 130 -1.34 -8.60 -7.05
C GLY A 130 -1.51 -7.08 -6.88
N THR A 131 -2.66 -6.69 -6.35
CA THR A 131 -3.07 -5.28 -6.22
C THR A 131 -2.16 -4.48 -5.29
N ASP A 132 -1.76 -5.03 -4.15
CA ASP A 132 -0.92 -4.32 -3.18
C ASP A 132 0.48 -4.03 -3.73
N ALA A 133 1.05 -4.98 -4.48
CA ALA A 133 2.34 -4.81 -5.12
C ALA A 133 2.31 -3.66 -6.14
N LEU A 134 1.28 -3.60 -6.98
CA LEU A 134 1.09 -2.53 -7.96
C LEU A 134 0.94 -1.17 -7.27
N ARG A 135 0.08 -1.07 -6.26
CA ARG A 135 -0.12 0.17 -5.49
C ARG A 135 1.16 0.64 -4.81
N PHE A 136 1.88 -0.27 -4.16
CA PHE A 136 3.12 0.06 -3.47
C PHE A 136 4.21 0.50 -4.46
N ALA A 137 4.29 -0.16 -5.63
CA ALA A 137 5.20 0.24 -6.68
C ALA A 137 4.94 1.67 -7.18
N LEU A 138 3.68 1.98 -7.50
CA LEU A 138 3.29 3.31 -7.97
C LEU A 138 3.54 4.39 -6.91
N CYS A 139 3.19 4.13 -5.65
CA CYS A 139 3.49 5.05 -4.55
C CYS A 139 4.98 5.27 -4.38
N ALA A 140 5.81 4.21 -4.42
CA ALA A 140 7.25 4.35 -4.33
C ALA A 140 7.86 5.12 -5.52
N TYR A 141 7.25 5.00 -6.70
CA TYR A 141 7.66 5.75 -7.88
C TYR A 141 7.32 7.24 -7.84
N THR A 142 6.34 7.67 -7.05
CA THR A 142 6.02 9.12 -6.94
C THR A 142 7.20 9.97 -6.46
N ALA A 143 8.22 9.36 -5.84
CA ALA A 143 9.46 10.04 -5.48
C ALA A 143 10.37 10.38 -6.69
N GLN A 144 10.17 9.76 -7.86
CA GLN A 144 11.11 9.83 -9.00
C GLN A 144 10.92 11.01 -9.98
N GLY A 145 10.09 12.00 -9.65
CA GLY A 145 9.99 13.26 -10.41
C GLY A 145 8.71 13.36 -11.23
N ARG A 146 8.78 13.91 -12.45
CA ARG A 146 7.58 14.21 -13.28
C ARG A 146 7.04 13.03 -14.09
N ASP A 147 7.89 12.05 -14.36
CA ASP A 147 7.59 10.91 -15.21
C ASP A 147 8.03 9.63 -14.50
N ILE A 148 7.25 8.56 -14.65
CA ILE A 148 7.53 7.23 -14.08
C ILE A 148 7.61 6.23 -15.23
N ASN A 149 8.78 5.64 -15.46
CA ASN A 149 8.89 4.51 -16.37
C ASN A 149 8.43 3.26 -15.63
N LEU A 150 7.30 2.70 -16.03
CA LEU A 150 6.74 1.52 -15.37
C LEU A 150 7.53 0.27 -15.77
N ASP A 151 8.27 -0.27 -14.79
CA ASP A 151 8.88 -1.59 -14.88
C ASP A 151 8.08 -2.61 -14.04
N VAL A 152 7.49 -3.60 -14.73
CA VAL A 152 6.74 -4.72 -14.11
C VAL A 152 7.66 -5.59 -13.26
N GLY A 153 8.94 -5.71 -13.59
CA GLY A 153 9.92 -6.42 -12.76
C GLY A 153 10.03 -5.80 -11.37
N ARG A 154 9.97 -4.48 -11.26
CA ARG A 154 9.91 -3.79 -9.96
C ARG A 154 8.61 -4.07 -9.22
N VAL A 155 7.48 -4.14 -9.91
CA VAL A 155 6.18 -4.50 -9.30
C VAL A 155 6.24 -5.92 -8.72
N LEU A 156 6.82 -6.86 -9.46
CA LEU A 156 7.07 -8.22 -8.97
C LEU A 156 7.98 -8.23 -7.74
N GLY A 157 9.01 -7.38 -7.72
CA GLY A 157 9.83 -7.15 -6.53
C GLY A 157 9.00 -6.75 -5.29
N TYR A 158 8.00 -5.89 -5.47
CA TYR A 158 7.09 -5.52 -4.39
C TYR A 158 6.11 -6.65 -4.00
N ARG A 159 5.74 -7.57 -4.92
CA ARG A 159 5.03 -8.81 -4.53
C ARG A 159 5.86 -9.62 -3.54
N HIS A 160 7.17 -9.75 -3.76
CA HIS A 160 8.06 -10.43 -2.82
C HIS A 160 8.16 -9.70 -1.47
N PHE A 161 8.17 -8.36 -1.48
CA PHE A 161 8.10 -7.57 -0.26
C PHE A 161 6.79 -7.80 0.52
N CYS A 162 5.63 -7.74 -0.14
CA CYS A 162 4.34 -8.05 0.48
C CYS A 162 4.32 -9.48 1.07
N ASN A 163 4.87 -10.46 0.35
CA ASN A 163 5.01 -11.82 0.86
C ASN A 163 5.95 -11.90 2.09
N LYS A 164 7.00 -11.07 2.16
CA LYS A 164 7.87 -10.98 3.34
C LYS A 164 7.12 -10.42 4.54
N VAL A 165 6.31 -9.38 4.36
CA VAL A 165 5.45 -8.81 5.42
C VAL A 165 4.45 -9.85 5.91
N TRP A 166 3.79 -10.56 4.98
CA TRP A 166 2.87 -11.65 5.32
C TRP A 166 3.54 -12.75 6.16
N ASN A 167 4.72 -13.21 5.75
CA ASN A 167 5.46 -14.22 6.51
C ASN A 167 5.89 -13.70 7.90
N GLY A 168 6.25 -12.42 8.02
CA GLY A 168 6.54 -11.78 9.31
C GLY A 168 5.32 -11.75 10.22
N ALA A 169 4.18 -11.27 9.73
CA ALA A 169 2.92 -11.23 10.47
C ALA A 169 2.49 -12.65 10.90
N ARG A 170 2.54 -13.62 9.97
CA ARG A 170 2.22 -15.03 10.24
C ARG A 170 3.14 -15.64 11.30
N PHE A 171 4.43 -15.30 11.31
CA PHE A 171 5.35 -15.75 12.35
C PHE A 171 4.97 -15.20 13.72
N VAL A 172 4.69 -13.89 13.83
CA VAL A 172 4.27 -13.26 15.09
C VAL A 172 2.96 -13.84 15.58
N LEU A 173 1.94 -13.94 14.72
CA LEU A 173 0.63 -14.50 15.09
C LEU A 173 0.74 -15.95 15.57
N ARG A 174 1.62 -16.76 14.95
CA ARG A 174 1.91 -18.13 15.42
C ARG A 174 2.61 -18.15 16.78
N ALA A 175 3.49 -17.20 17.05
CA ALA A 175 4.19 -17.09 18.33
C ALA A 175 3.27 -16.66 19.48
N LEU A 176 2.22 -15.87 19.18
CA LEU A 176 1.25 -15.40 20.18
C LEU A 176 0.28 -16.51 20.64
N GLY A 177 -0.05 -17.47 19.77
CA GLY A 177 -0.99 -18.56 20.05
C GLY A 177 -2.47 -18.16 19.94
N GLU A 178 -3.38 -19.13 19.83
CA GLU A 178 -4.81 -18.92 19.53
C GLU A 178 -5.59 -18.18 20.64
N GLY A 179 -5.07 -18.15 21.87
CA GLY A 179 -5.69 -17.51 23.02
C GLY A 179 -5.20 -16.10 23.34
N TYR A 180 -4.29 -15.54 22.54
CA TYR A 180 -3.73 -14.22 22.83
C TYR A 180 -4.79 -13.13 22.78
N ARG A 181 -4.90 -12.35 23.86
CA ARG A 181 -5.72 -11.14 23.94
C ARG A 181 -4.81 -9.94 24.20
N PRO A 182 -4.86 -8.88 23.37
CA PRO A 182 -4.10 -7.68 23.65
C PRO A 182 -4.60 -7.06 24.97
N PRO A 183 -3.70 -6.50 25.81
CA PRO A 183 -4.10 -5.84 27.03
C PRO A 183 -4.99 -4.63 26.72
N PRO A 184 -6.06 -4.39 27.50
CA PRO A 184 -7.10 -3.39 27.20
C PRO A 184 -6.57 -1.95 27.11
N ASP A 185 -5.45 -1.65 27.79
CA ASP A 185 -4.92 -0.27 27.89
C ASP A 185 -3.77 0.03 26.93
N GLY A 186 -3.44 -0.88 26.00
CA GLY A 186 -2.31 -0.68 25.08
C GLY A 186 -0.96 -0.55 25.81
N GLN A 187 -0.87 -0.96 27.08
CA GLN A 187 0.37 -1.00 27.83
C GLN A 187 1.37 -1.89 27.08
N GLU A 188 2.51 -1.31 26.71
CA GLU A 188 3.51 -2.00 25.91
C GLU A 188 4.01 -3.24 26.64
N CYS A 189 3.76 -4.43 26.08
CA CYS A 189 4.41 -5.67 26.50
C CYS A 189 5.87 -5.70 26.02
N VAL A 190 6.71 -4.74 26.41
CA VAL A 190 8.15 -4.85 26.16
C VAL A 190 8.81 -5.58 27.33
N LYS A 191 8.60 -6.90 27.39
CA LYS A 191 9.64 -7.75 27.98
C LYS A 191 10.55 -8.16 26.83
N PRO A 192 11.80 -7.68 26.77
CA PRO A 192 12.69 -8.01 25.66
C PRO A 192 12.85 -9.52 25.57
N ILE A 193 12.59 -10.06 24.38
CA ILE A 193 12.70 -11.49 24.02
C ILE A 193 14.09 -12.08 24.32
N LEU A 194 15.09 -11.24 24.64
CA LEU A 194 16.48 -11.60 24.89
C LEU A 194 16.88 -11.73 26.37
N ALA A 195 15.96 -11.60 27.33
CA ALA A 195 16.30 -11.86 28.75
C ALA A 195 16.36 -13.38 29.04
N ARG A 196 17.35 -14.08 28.47
CA ARG A 196 17.70 -15.45 28.91
C ARG A 196 18.71 -15.36 30.05
N GLY A 197 18.25 -15.72 31.24
CA GLY A 197 19.06 -16.34 32.31
C GLY A 197 19.73 -15.39 33.28
N THR A 198 19.15 -15.25 34.47
CA THR A 198 19.98 -15.20 35.70
C THR A 198 19.73 -16.49 36.49
N PRO A 199 20.76 -17.09 37.12
CA PRO A 199 20.65 -18.40 37.76
C PRO A 199 19.82 -18.27 39.04
N THR A 200 18.81 -19.12 39.18
CA THR A 200 18.05 -19.30 40.42
C THR A 200 18.97 -19.85 41.51
N GLN A 201 19.10 -19.13 42.64
CA GLN A 201 19.58 -19.68 43.91
C GLN A 201 18.54 -20.67 44.47
N PRO A 202 18.95 -21.73 45.19
CA PRO A 202 18.04 -22.82 45.56
C PRO A 202 17.07 -22.40 46.67
N GLU A 203 15.85 -22.89 46.55
CA GLU A 203 14.75 -22.64 47.49
C GLU A 203 15.04 -23.25 48.87
N GLY A 204 14.89 -22.44 49.92
CA GLY A 204 14.79 -22.91 51.29
C GLY A 204 13.44 -23.59 51.51
N VAL A 205 13.51 -24.86 51.93
CA VAL A 205 12.37 -25.71 52.28
C VAL A 205 11.56 -25.09 53.42
N SER A 206 10.23 -25.05 53.25
CA SER A 206 9.27 -24.73 54.31
C SER A 206 8.40 -25.95 54.61
N GLY A 207 8.14 -26.16 55.90
CA GLY A 207 7.19 -27.14 56.45
C GLY A 207 7.60 -27.42 57.89
N GLY A 208 6.76 -27.34 58.92
CA GLY A 208 5.35 -27.03 59.14
C GLY A 208 5.16 -27.06 60.67
N PRO A 209 4.04 -26.61 61.26
CA PRO A 209 3.92 -26.48 62.71
C PRO A 209 3.38 -27.77 63.34
N ASP A 210 3.98 -28.23 64.44
CA ASP A 210 3.20 -28.81 65.54
C ASP A 210 4.00 -28.82 66.84
N GLY A 211 3.31 -28.61 67.95
CA GLY A 211 3.87 -28.46 69.29
C GLY A 211 4.15 -29.79 70.00
N GLY A 212 4.96 -29.71 71.06
CA GLY A 212 5.22 -30.80 71.99
C GLY A 212 6.35 -30.41 72.95
N ASP A 213 5.99 -30.35 74.24
CA ASP A 213 6.84 -30.09 75.40
C ASP A 213 7.86 -31.23 75.70
N GLU A 214 8.67 -31.00 76.75
CA GLU A 214 9.52 -31.93 77.54
C GLU A 214 11.00 -32.00 77.10
N GLU A 215 11.93 -31.41 77.89
CA GLU A 215 12.79 -32.05 78.93
C GLU A 215 13.81 -33.03 78.30
N GLU A 216 15.12 -33.10 78.58
CA GLU A 216 16.04 -32.67 79.64
C GLU A 216 17.49 -32.99 79.12
N GLU A 217 18.50 -32.35 79.75
CA GLU A 217 19.85 -32.87 80.10
C GLU A 217 20.83 -33.41 79.01
N GLU A 218 21.97 -32.74 78.82
CA GLU A 218 23.34 -33.13 79.26
C GLU A 218 24.10 -33.83 78.11
N GLU A 219 25.42 -33.85 77.91
CA GLU A 219 26.65 -33.25 78.44
C GLU A 219 27.73 -33.56 77.37
N GLU A 220 28.84 -32.80 77.36
CA GLU A 220 30.21 -33.18 76.90
C GLU A 220 30.42 -33.66 75.42
N GLU A 221 31.56 -33.54 74.74
CA GLU A 221 32.97 -33.27 75.05
C GLU A 221 33.70 -32.90 73.73
N LYS A 222 34.78 -32.10 73.84
CA LYS A 222 36.07 -32.06 73.09
C LYS A 222 36.16 -32.66 71.67
N GLY A 223 36.90 -32.10 70.71
CA GLY A 223 38.07 -31.24 70.76
C GLY A 223 38.89 -31.41 69.47
N ASP A 224 39.80 -30.45 69.26
CA ASP A 224 40.84 -30.31 68.22
C ASP A 224 40.46 -30.27 66.73
#